data_AF-A0A1I3CRY8-F1
#
_entry.id   AF-A0A1I3CRY8-F1
#
_cell.length_a   1.000
_cell.length_b   1.000
_cell.length_c   1.000
_cell.angle_alpha   90.00
_cell.angle_beta   90.00
_cell.angle_gamma   90.00
#
_symmetry.space_group_name_H-M   'P 1'
#
loop_
_entity.id
_entity.type
_entity.pdbx_description
1 polymer ?
#
loop_
_entity_poly.entity_id
_entity_poly.type
_entity_poly.pdbx_seq_one_letter_code
_entity_poly.pdbx_strand_id
1 'polypeptide(L)'
;MEELELYFDSLKPWIDLKVKEFHHLGYPQITTEDIWRYLKTFRWKKEIPVHYYQQINDILNLMPNHYLDFASLEAQVYQVRSLDEMNLNDLF
;
A
#
# COMPACT_ATOMS: atom_id res chain seq x y z
N MET A 1 -1.45 17.41 -6.65
CA MET A 1 -2.07 16.93 -5.39
C MET A 1 -3.55 16.62 -5.62
N GLU A 2 -4.32 17.51 -6.26
CA GLU A 2 -5.75 17.30 -6.57
C GLU A 2 -6.10 16.01 -7.34
N GLU A 3 -5.36 15.63 -8.39
CA GLU A 3 -5.69 14.42 -9.15
C GLU A 3 -5.67 13.13 -8.31
N LEU A 4 -4.71 13.00 -7.38
CA LEU A 4 -4.61 11.81 -6.54
C LEU A 4 -5.70 11.74 -5.47
N GLU A 5 -6.19 12.88 -4.99
CA GLU A 5 -7.34 12.91 -4.07
C GLU A 5 -8.63 12.51 -4.78
N LEU A 6 -8.83 12.97 -6.03
CA LEU A 6 -9.98 12.55 -6.86
C LEU A 6 -9.98 11.04 -7.17
N TYR A 7 -8.81 10.44 -7.41
CA TYR A 7 -8.69 8.99 -7.55
C TYR A 7 -9.03 8.25 -6.25
N PHE A 8 -8.58 8.76 -5.11
CA PHE A 8 -8.89 8.15 -3.82
C PHE A 8 -10.40 8.14 -3.58
N ASP A 9 -11.07 9.28 -3.73
CA ASP A 9 -12.52 9.39 -3.45
C ASP A 9 -13.35 8.47 -4.33
N SER A 10 -13.01 8.36 -5.62
CA SER A 10 -13.73 7.49 -6.56
C SER A 10 -13.46 6.00 -6.33
N LEU A 11 -12.28 5.62 -5.85
CA LEU A 11 -11.90 4.22 -5.60
C LEU A 11 -12.20 3.76 -4.17
N LYS A 12 -12.41 4.70 -3.24
CA LYS A 12 -12.63 4.42 -1.81
C LYS A 12 -13.69 3.33 -1.55
N PRO A 13 -14.85 3.30 -2.22
CA PRO A 13 -15.84 2.24 -1.98
C PRO A 13 -15.30 0.83 -2.26
N TRP A 14 -14.46 0.69 -3.29
CA TRP A 14 -13.85 -0.59 -3.68
C TRP A 14 -12.72 -0.98 -2.73
N ILE A 15 -11.95 0.01 -2.27
CA ILE A 15 -10.89 -0.19 -1.28
C ILE A 15 -11.52 -0.63 0.06
N ASP A 16 -12.55 0.06 0.53
CA ASP A 16 -13.27 -0.29 1.76
C ASP A 16 -13.90 -1.70 1.67
N LEU A 17 -14.41 -2.08 0.50
CA LEU A 17 -14.90 -3.45 0.25
C LEU A 17 -13.79 -4.49 0.41
N LYS A 18 -12.63 -4.23 -0.21
CA LYS A 18 -11.47 -5.11 -0.13
C LYS A 18 -10.90 -5.21 1.29
N VAL A 19 -10.89 -4.12 2.03
CA VAL A 19 -10.50 -4.11 3.46
C VAL A 19 -11.43 -5.00 4.29
N LYS A 20 -12.75 -4.89 4.10
CA LYS A 20 -13.72 -5.76 4.80
C LYS A 20 -13.50 -7.24 4.48
N GLU A 21 -13.18 -7.56 3.22
CA GLU A 21 -12.81 -8.91 2.82
C GLU A 21 -11.55 -9.39 3.54
N PHE A 22 -10.50 -8.56 3.62
CA PHE A 22 -9.27 -8.90 4.33
C PHE A 22 -9.49 -9.09 5.83
N HIS A 23 -10.35 -8.26 6.44
CA HIS A 23 -10.77 -8.43 7.83
C HIS A 23 -11.46 -9.78 8.04
N HIS A 24 -12.36 -10.16 7.14
CA HIS A 24 -13.03 -11.45 7.19
C HIS A 24 -12.07 -12.64 7.04
N LEU A 25 -10.99 -12.47 6.26
CA LEU A 25 -9.92 -13.45 6.09
C LEU A 25 -8.93 -13.51 7.27
N GLY A 26 -9.14 -12.72 8.33
CA GLY A 26 -8.31 -12.74 9.54
C GLY A 26 -7.20 -11.68 9.58
N TYR A 27 -7.29 -10.64 8.76
CA TYR A 27 -6.34 -9.52 8.74
C TYR A 27 -6.98 -8.18 9.19
N PRO A 28 -7.53 -8.08 10.41
CA PRO A 28 -8.26 -6.90 10.89
C PRO A 28 -7.42 -5.62 10.97
N GLN A 29 -6.09 -5.74 11.02
CA GLN A 29 -5.16 -4.62 11.10
C GLN A 29 -4.96 -3.86 9.78
N ILE A 30 -5.40 -4.40 8.64
CA ILE A 30 -5.21 -3.76 7.33
C ILE A 30 -6.25 -2.65 7.16
N THR A 31 -5.82 -1.42 6.90
CA THR A 31 -6.71 -0.25 6.76
C THR A 31 -6.90 0.18 5.30
N THR A 32 -7.89 1.05 5.05
CA THR A 32 -8.10 1.68 3.74
C THR A 32 -6.87 2.47 3.30
N GLU A 33 -6.24 3.17 4.23
CA GLU A 33 -5.03 3.94 4.04
C GLU A 33 -3.84 3.05 3.65
N ASP A 34 -3.75 1.85 4.22
CA ASP A 34 -2.72 0.87 3.89
C ASP A 34 -2.86 0.34 2.46
N ILE A 35 -4.08 -0.03 2.06
CA ILE A 35 -4.33 -0.48 0.68
C ILE A 35 -4.09 0.66 -0.30
N TRP A 36 -4.52 1.89 0.02
CA TRP A 36 -4.27 3.05 -0.83
C TRP A 36 -2.77 3.35 -0.98
N ARG A 37 -2.01 3.23 0.11
CA ARG A 37 -0.55 3.35 0.09
C ARG A 37 0.06 2.29 -0.82
N TYR A 38 -0.29 1.01 -0.62
CA TYR A 38 0.15 -0.09 -1.48
C TYR A 38 -0.10 0.17 -2.97
N LEU A 39 -1.31 0.63 -3.32
CA LEU A 39 -1.68 0.89 -4.71
C LEU A 39 -0.79 1.98 -5.32
N LYS A 40 -0.59 3.10 -4.63
CA LYS A 40 0.22 4.21 -5.14
C LYS A 40 1.73 3.92 -5.16
N THR A 41 2.25 3.30 -4.12
CA THR A 41 3.71 3.20 -3.91
C THR A 41 4.30 1.92 -4.47
N PHE A 42 3.49 0.88 -4.65
CA PHE A 42 3.95 -0.42 -5.12
C PHE A 42 3.26 -0.83 -6.43
N ARG A 43 1.93 -0.96 -6.42
CA ARG A 43 1.19 -1.52 -7.57
C ARG A 43 1.22 -0.60 -8.79
N TRP A 44 1.00 0.69 -8.59
CA TRP A 44 0.96 1.72 -9.64
C TRP A 44 2.17 2.65 -9.56
N LYS A 45 3.27 2.17 -8.98
CA LYS A 45 4.50 2.95 -8.80
C LYS A 45 5.03 3.55 -10.12
N LYS A 46 4.90 2.81 -11.21
CA LYS A 46 5.40 3.21 -12.54
C LYS A 46 4.33 3.88 -13.39
N GLU A 47 3.11 3.36 -13.34
CA GLU A 47 1.99 3.80 -14.15
C GLU A 47 0.69 3.42 -13.46
N ILE A 48 -0.26 4.36 -13.44
CA ILE A 48 -1.63 4.12 -13.00
C ILE A 48 -2.44 3.71 -14.24
N PRO A 49 -3.23 2.62 -14.18
CA PRO A 49 -4.08 2.22 -15.29
C PRO A 49 -4.99 3.36 -15.73
N VAL A 50 -5.04 3.62 -17.05
CA VAL A 50 -5.80 4.75 -17.63
C VAL A 50 -7.30 4.59 -17.42
N HIS A 51 -7.80 3.34 -17.45
CA HIS A 51 -9.22 3.08 -17.35
C HIS A 51 -9.63 2.70 -15.93
N TYR A 52 -10.69 3.35 -15.43
CA TYR A 52 -11.24 3.13 -14.09
C TYR A 52 -11.58 1.66 -13.81
N TYR A 53 -12.11 0.91 -14.78
CA TYR A 53 -12.41 -0.52 -14.61
C TYR A 53 -11.15 -1.37 -14.36
N GLN A 54 -9.99 -0.99 -14.92
CA GLN A 54 -8.72 -1.68 -14.70
C GLN A 54 -8.22 -1.43 -13.28
N GLN A 55 -8.40 -0.21 -12.77
CA GLN A 55 -8.06 0.16 -11.40
C GLN A 55 -8.91 -0.64 -10.40
N ILE A 56 -10.23 -0.74 -10.63
CA ILE A 56 -11.12 -1.59 -9.83
C ILE A 56 -10.66 -3.05 -9.89
N ASN A 57 -10.34 -3.54 -11.08
CA ASN A 57 -9.89 -4.92 -11.25
C ASN A 57 -8.61 -5.21 -10.47
N ASP A 58 -7.64 -4.28 -10.45
CA ASP A 58 -6.44 -4.39 -9.62
C ASP A 58 -6.79 -4.46 -8.12
N ILE A 59 -7.75 -3.64 -7.65
CA ILE A 59 -8.22 -3.67 -6.26
C ILE A 59 -8.89 -5.00 -5.93
N LEU A 60 -9.82 -5.46 -6.77
CA LEU A 60 -10.61 -6.67 -6.53
C LEU A 60 -9.78 -7.96 -6.59
N ASN A 61 -8.71 -7.99 -7.39
CA ASN A 61 -7.79 -9.14 -7.44
C ASN A 61 -6.65 -9.05 -6.40
N LEU A 62 -6.64 -8.00 -5.56
CA LEU A 62 -5.70 -7.92 -4.46
C LEU A 62 -5.97 -9.02 -3.45
N MET A 63 -4.89 -9.66 -2.98
CA MET A 63 -4.89 -10.75 -2.02
C MET A 63 -4.03 -10.34 -0.82
N PRO A 64 -4.27 -10.88 0.39
CA PRO A 64 -3.53 -10.47 1.59
C PRO A 64 -2.02 -10.65 1.45
N ASN A 65 -1.55 -11.72 0.82
CA ASN A 65 -0.12 -11.98 0.57
C ASN A 65 0.55 -10.83 -0.21
N HIS A 66 -0.11 -10.29 -1.25
CA HIS A 66 0.42 -9.17 -2.02
C HIS A 66 0.68 -7.94 -1.14
N TYR A 67 -0.21 -7.66 -0.19
CA TYR A 67 -0.03 -6.56 0.77
C TYR A 67 1.04 -6.88 1.81
N LEU A 68 1.07 -8.11 2.34
CA LEU A 68 2.06 -8.53 3.34
C LEU A 68 3.50 -8.51 2.79
N ASP A 69 3.68 -8.93 1.54
CA ASP A 69 4.97 -8.86 0.85
C ASP A 69 5.45 -7.40 0.76
N PHE A 70 4.55 -6.49 0.39
CA PHE A 70 4.83 -5.06 0.38
C PHE A 70 5.17 -4.51 1.77
N ALA A 71 4.36 -4.82 2.79
CA ALA A 71 4.57 -4.34 4.16
C ALA A 71 5.91 -4.83 4.73
N SER A 72 6.30 -6.07 4.42
CA SER A 72 7.58 -6.65 4.80
C SER A 72 8.75 -5.93 4.13
N LEU A 73 8.62 -5.61 2.83
CA LEU A 73 9.63 -4.82 2.10
C LEU A 73 9.75 -3.40 2.66
N GLU A 74 8.65 -2.72 2.97
CA GLU A 74 8.70 -1.40 3.59
C GLU A 74 9.43 -1.45 4.93
N ALA A 75 9.08 -2.41 5.80
CA ALA A 75 9.73 -2.57 7.09
C ALA A 75 11.25 -2.76 6.96
N GLN A 76 11.70 -3.59 6.01
CA GLN A 76 13.12 -3.79 5.75
C GLN A 76 13.82 -2.51 5.27
N VAL A 77 13.21 -1.76 4.35
CA VAL A 77 13.78 -0.50 3.84
C VAL A 77 13.89 0.55 4.93
N TYR A 78 12.88 0.67 5.81
CA TYR A 78 12.93 1.58 6.95
C TYR A 78 13.99 1.16 7.99
N GLN A 79 14.13 -0.13 8.26
CA GLN A 79 15.18 -0.64 9.16
C GLN A 79 16.58 -0.35 8.61
N VAL A 80 16.83 -0.58 7.32
CA VAL A 80 18.14 -0.32 6.71
C VAL A 80 18.50 1.18 6.73
N ARG A 81 17.56 2.06 6.39
CA ARG A 81 17.79 3.52 6.46
C ARG A 81 18.08 4.02 7.88
N SER A 82 17.40 3.46 8.88
CA SER A 82 17.64 3.80 10.29
C SER A 82 19.02 3.38 10.79
N LEU A 83 19.66 2.38 10.16
CA LEU A 83 21.01 1.93 10.52
C LEU A 83 22.10 2.82 9.89
N ASP A 84 21.87 3.33 8.67
CA ASP A 84 22.81 4.26 8.01
C ASP A 84 22.89 5.62 8.73
N GLU A 85 21.86 5.99 9.50
CA GLU A 85 21.82 7.21 10.33
C GLU A 85 22.50 7.03 11.70
N MET A 86 22.96 5.82 12.06
CA MET A 86 23.78 5.63 13.25
C MET A 86 25.17 6.21 13.02
N ASN A 87 25.41 7.39 13.59
CA ASN A 87 26.71 8.04 13.58
C ASN A 87 27.72 7.21 14.41
N LEU A 88 28.50 6.36 13.75
CA LEU A 88 29.51 5.48 14.36
C LEU A 88 30.72 6.25 14.91
N ASN A 89 30.73 7.58 14.87
CA ASN A 89 31.85 8.38 15.37
C ASN A 89 31.96 8.36 16.91
N ASP A 90 30.96 7.86 17.63
CA ASP A 90 31.00 7.66 19.09
C ASP A 90 31.53 6.27 19.52
N LEU A 91 31.94 5.41 18.57
CA LEU A 91 32.45 4.06 18.82
C LEU A 91 33.98 3.94 18.86
N PHE A 92 34.71 5.05 18.74
CA PHE A 92 36.17 5.11 18.81
C PHE A 92 36.68 6.22 19.71
#